data_AF-A0A2N3IJS5-F1
#
_entry.id   AF-A0A2N3IJS5-F1
#
_cell.length_a   1.000
_cell.length_b   1.000
_cell.length_c   1.000
_cell.angle_alpha   90.00
_cell.angle_beta   90.00
_cell.angle_gamma   90.00
#
_symmetry.space_group_name_H-M   'P 1'
#
loop_
_entity.id
_entity.type
_entity.pdbx_description
1 polymer ?
#
loop_
_entity_poly.entity_id
_entity_poly.type
_entity_poly.pdbx_seq_one_letter_code
_entity_poly.pdbx_strand_id
1 'polypeptide(L)'
;MLKTSFLGLFLAFSLQTFAQTLPELIPYRKGNMWGFCSPDKTIKIACKYEEVSEFRENLAAVRINKKWGFIDKSGKEVVACRYESVGDFTEGLAKVKLNKQWGFIDPTGKEVISLQYEEVGDFCENLKKNCSGLARVKRNKKWGFIDKSGKEVIACQYEYAGCMCENLAAVQINKKWGFIDNTGKVVIPAQFESSLSFNEGFAAVMKNKKWGFIDKKGKEIIACQFDDARWFFEGLAAVKIDKNKYVFIDTAGKVVLPASYEKNSVIYEQAPYEDATIFSEGLAPIQNFGRWGFIDKQGKEVIACKYGFASIFNNGIARVLKNSDNFYIDRNGTEFYEP
;
A
#
# COMPACT_ATOMS: atom_id res chain seq x y z
N MET A 1 23.57 -60.98 13.61
CA MET A 1 23.79 -59.82 12.74
C MET A 1 22.47 -59.43 12.11
N LEU A 2 21.80 -58.39 12.60
CA LEU A 2 20.66 -57.77 11.91
C LEU A 2 21.05 -56.29 11.67
N LYS A 3 21.19 -55.90 10.40
CA LYS A 3 21.39 -54.50 9.99
C LYS A 3 20.01 -53.87 9.78
N THR A 4 19.67 -52.88 10.60
CA THR A 4 18.55 -51.97 10.35
C THR A 4 19.03 -50.84 9.44
N SER A 5 18.40 -50.71 8.27
CA SER A 5 18.64 -49.62 7.32
C SER A 5 17.56 -48.55 7.53
N PHE A 6 17.95 -47.35 7.92
CA PHE A 6 17.08 -46.18 8.00
C PHE A 6 16.92 -45.59 6.59
N LEU A 7 15.71 -45.65 6.04
CA LEU A 7 15.36 -44.97 4.78
C LEU A 7 14.89 -43.55 5.13
N GLY A 8 15.74 -42.55 4.88
CA GLY A 8 15.41 -41.14 5.03
C GLY A 8 14.47 -40.68 3.91
N LEU A 9 13.22 -40.36 4.27
CA LEU A 9 12.23 -39.81 3.35
C LEU A 9 12.49 -38.30 3.16
N PHE A 10 13.15 -37.92 2.07
CA PHE A 10 13.25 -36.52 1.65
C PHE A 10 11.92 -36.08 1.03
N LEU A 11 11.11 -35.31 1.78
CA LEU A 11 9.99 -34.56 1.23
C LEU A 11 10.52 -33.36 0.46
N ALA A 12 10.59 -33.47 -0.87
CA ALA A 12 10.81 -32.34 -1.75
C ALA A 12 9.54 -31.47 -1.77
N PHE A 13 9.56 -30.32 -1.09
CA PHE A 13 8.58 -29.26 -1.31
C PHE A 13 8.87 -28.64 -2.68
N SER A 14 8.06 -28.97 -3.69
CA SER A 14 8.08 -28.26 -4.96
C SER A 14 7.56 -26.84 -4.74
N LEU A 15 8.44 -25.84 -4.92
CA LEU A 15 8.05 -24.44 -5.03
C LEU A 15 7.15 -24.28 -6.26
N GLN A 16 5.84 -24.25 -6.06
CA GLN A 16 4.94 -23.73 -7.08
C GLN A 16 5.16 -22.22 -7.18
N THR A 17 5.98 -21.81 -8.15
CA THR A 17 6.05 -20.40 -8.55
C THR A 17 4.74 -20.07 -9.27
N PHE A 18 3.80 -19.44 -8.58
CA PHE A 18 2.72 -18.75 -9.26
C PHE A 18 3.35 -17.60 -10.06
N ALA A 19 3.51 -17.80 -11.37
CA ALA A 19 3.84 -16.71 -12.27
C ALA A 19 2.64 -15.75 -12.26
N GLN A 20 2.74 -14.68 -11.50
CA GLN A 20 1.69 -13.67 -11.44
C GLN A 20 1.65 -12.97 -12.81
N THR A 21 0.52 -13.08 -13.49
CA THR A 21 0.33 -12.54 -14.84
C THR A 21 0.18 -11.02 -14.78
N LEU A 22 0.81 -10.32 -15.72
CA LEU A 22 0.62 -8.89 -15.89
C LEU A 22 -0.85 -8.52 -16.13
N PRO A 23 -1.26 -7.28 -15.82
CA PRO A 23 -2.58 -6.77 -16.18
C PRO A 23 -2.79 -6.82 -17.69
N GLU A 24 -4.03 -7.06 -18.11
CA GLU A 24 -4.43 -7.01 -19.52
C GLU A 24 -4.19 -5.63 -20.13
N LEU A 25 -4.42 -4.57 -19.35
CA LEU A 25 -4.21 -3.18 -19.72
C LEU A 25 -3.31 -2.51 -18.70
N ILE A 26 -2.14 -2.09 -19.17
CA ILE A 26 -1.11 -1.43 -18.36
C ILE A 26 -1.08 0.04 -18.76
N PRO A 27 -1.09 0.98 -17.79
CA PRO A 27 -0.87 2.39 -18.07
C PRO A 27 0.39 2.58 -18.93
N TYR A 28 0.23 3.26 -20.05
CA TYR A 28 1.29 3.49 -21.03
C TYR A 28 1.37 4.96 -21.37
N ARG A 29 2.58 5.51 -21.44
CA ARG A 29 2.81 6.91 -21.73
C ARG A 29 3.51 7.07 -23.09
N LYS A 30 2.94 7.91 -23.97
CA LYS A 30 3.54 8.33 -25.24
C LYS A 30 3.67 9.86 -25.23
N GLY A 31 4.90 10.37 -25.22
CA GLY A 31 5.16 11.77 -24.93
C GLY A 31 4.59 12.17 -23.56
N ASN A 32 3.75 13.20 -23.52
CA ASN A 32 3.12 13.72 -22.29
C ASN A 32 1.74 13.14 -21.99
N MET A 33 1.21 12.26 -22.84
CA MET A 33 -0.15 11.75 -22.73
C MET A 33 -0.16 10.27 -22.36
N TRP A 34 -1.12 9.90 -21.54
CA TRP A 34 -1.35 8.56 -21.05
C TRP A 34 -2.47 7.87 -21.83
N GLY A 35 -2.29 6.58 -22.02
CA GLY A 35 -3.27 5.63 -22.53
C GLY A 35 -3.02 4.27 -21.87
N PHE A 36 -3.40 3.20 -22.56
CA PHE A 36 -3.19 1.83 -22.06
C PHE A 36 -2.71 0.93 -23.18
N CYS A 37 -1.79 0.03 -22.85
CA CYS A 37 -1.28 -0.99 -23.76
C CYS A 37 -1.45 -2.39 -23.16
N SER A 38 -1.44 -3.42 -24.01
CA SER A 38 -1.27 -4.79 -23.55
C SER A 38 0.18 -5.06 -23.15
N PRO A 39 0.48 -6.18 -22.45
CA PRO A 39 1.85 -6.52 -22.04
C PRO A 39 2.91 -6.56 -23.16
N ASP A 40 2.49 -6.82 -24.40
CA ASP A 40 3.32 -6.76 -25.62
C ASP A 40 3.56 -5.31 -26.13
N LYS A 41 3.12 -4.30 -25.38
CA LYS A 41 3.15 -2.86 -25.70
C LYS A 41 2.28 -2.44 -26.89
N THR A 42 1.37 -3.29 -27.35
CA THR A 42 0.35 -2.87 -28.33
C THR A 42 -0.62 -1.89 -27.68
N ILE A 43 -0.71 -0.66 -28.18
CA ILE A 43 -1.64 0.36 -27.67
C ILE A 43 -3.09 -0.11 -27.87
N LYS A 44 -3.86 -0.20 -26.77
CA LYS A 44 -5.27 -0.59 -26.77
C LYS A 44 -6.20 0.59 -26.54
N ILE A 45 -5.76 1.57 -25.74
CA ILE A 45 -6.45 2.83 -25.52
C ILE A 45 -5.47 3.95 -25.85
N ALA A 46 -5.86 4.82 -26.78
CA ALA A 46 -5.02 5.89 -27.29
C ALA A 46 -4.49 6.81 -26.16
N CYS A 47 -3.25 7.28 -26.32
CA CYS A 47 -2.63 8.20 -25.39
C CYS A 47 -3.22 9.61 -25.53
N LYS A 48 -4.29 9.88 -24.79
CA LYS A 48 -5.05 11.15 -24.85
C LYS A 48 -5.43 11.71 -23.47
N TYR A 49 -4.98 11.09 -22.39
CA TYR A 49 -5.26 11.53 -21.03
C TYR A 49 -4.05 12.22 -20.41
N GLU A 50 -4.29 13.21 -19.56
CA GLU A 50 -3.23 13.90 -18.81
C GLU A 50 -2.66 13.01 -17.71
N GLU A 51 -3.50 12.19 -17.09
CA GLU A 51 -3.15 11.21 -16.05
C GLU A 51 -4.14 10.03 -16.11
N VAL A 52 -3.69 8.85 -15.68
CA VAL A 52 -4.52 7.64 -15.56
C VAL A 52 -4.16 6.86 -14.30
N SER A 53 -5.12 6.15 -13.72
CA SER A 53 -4.89 5.08 -12.74
C SER A 53 -4.91 3.69 -13.41
N GLU A 54 -4.52 2.68 -12.65
CA GLU A 54 -4.66 1.28 -13.06
C GLU A 54 -6.14 0.87 -13.13
N PHE A 55 -6.46 -0.13 -13.96
CA PHE A 55 -7.80 -0.70 -13.95
C PHE A 55 -8.08 -1.42 -12.62
N ARG A 56 -9.13 -1.00 -11.91
CA ARG A 56 -9.72 -1.69 -10.76
C ARG A 56 -11.21 -1.88 -11.01
N GLU A 57 -11.71 -3.08 -10.74
CA GLU A 57 -13.13 -3.43 -10.95
C GLU A 57 -13.65 -3.08 -12.36
N ASN A 58 -12.78 -3.29 -13.37
CA ASN A 58 -12.99 -2.98 -14.79
C ASN A 58 -13.06 -1.49 -15.18
N LEU A 59 -12.77 -0.57 -14.25
CA LEU A 59 -12.71 0.86 -14.52
C LEU A 59 -11.33 1.42 -14.21
N ALA A 60 -10.88 2.40 -14.98
CA ALA A 60 -9.69 3.19 -14.70
C ALA A 60 -10.06 4.67 -14.56
N ALA A 61 -9.53 5.33 -13.54
CA ALA A 61 -9.67 6.78 -13.42
C ALA A 61 -8.81 7.45 -14.49
N VAL A 62 -9.36 8.43 -15.19
CA VAL A 62 -8.65 9.19 -16.20
C VAL A 62 -8.86 10.68 -16.01
N ARG A 63 -7.85 11.48 -16.35
CA ARG A 63 -7.91 12.93 -16.28
C ARG A 63 -7.81 13.56 -17.66
N ILE A 64 -8.76 14.43 -17.97
CA ILE A 64 -8.75 15.27 -19.17
C ILE A 64 -9.28 16.66 -18.80
N ASN A 65 -8.65 17.72 -19.34
CA ASN A 65 -8.98 19.11 -19.01
C ASN A 65 -8.99 19.37 -17.50
N LYS A 66 -8.02 18.78 -16.77
CA LYS A 66 -7.89 18.86 -15.31
C LYS A 66 -9.08 18.30 -14.51
N LYS A 67 -9.96 17.50 -15.13
CA LYS A 67 -11.10 16.86 -14.48
C LYS A 67 -11.00 15.34 -14.58
N TRP A 68 -11.37 14.67 -13.50
CA TRP A 68 -11.35 13.23 -13.37
C TRP A 68 -12.70 12.61 -13.73
N GLY A 69 -12.65 11.48 -14.42
CA GLY A 69 -13.76 10.59 -14.72
C GLY A 69 -13.26 9.15 -14.79
N PHE A 70 -14.07 8.24 -15.35
CA PHE A 70 -13.73 6.83 -15.44
C PHE A 70 -14.06 6.25 -16.81
N ILE A 71 -13.18 5.37 -17.29
CA ILE A 71 -13.36 4.60 -18.53
C ILE A 71 -13.41 3.11 -18.25
N ASP A 72 -14.07 2.36 -19.13
CA ASP A 72 -13.98 0.90 -19.18
C ASP A 72 -12.75 0.41 -19.98
N LYS A 73 -12.56 -0.92 -20.01
CA LYS A 73 -11.46 -1.57 -20.72
C LYS A 73 -11.46 -1.35 -22.25
N SER A 74 -12.57 -0.91 -22.84
CA SER A 74 -12.62 -0.54 -24.26
C SER A 74 -12.15 0.91 -24.50
N GLY A 75 -11.95 1.69 -23.43
CA GLY A 75 -11.64 3.11 -23.51
C GLY A 75 -12.88 4.01 -23.61
N LYS A 76 -14.08 3.44 -23.43
CA LYS A 76 -15.33 4.20 -23.41
C LYS A 76 -15.49 4.87 -22.05
N GLU A 77 -15.89 6.14 -22.08
CA GLU A 77 -16.24 6.88 -20.86
C GLU A 77 -17.52 6.28 -20.23
N VAL A 78 -17.40 5.89 -18.97
CA VAL A 78 -18.51 5.38 -18.14
C VAL A 78 -18.98 6.46 -17.17
N VAL A 79 -18.04 7.22 -16.61
CA VAL A 79 -18.32 8.35 -15.72
C VAL A 79 -17.65 9.58 -16.29
N ALA A 80 -18.45 10.60 -16.58
CA ALA A 80 -17.99 11.84 -17.19
C ALA A 80 -16.85 12.50 -16.40
N CYS A 81 -15.85 13.01 -17.12
CA CYS A 81 -14.74 13.74 -16.54
C CYS A 81 -15.18 15.12 -15.99
N ARG A 82 -15.70 15.15 -14.76
CA ARG A 82 -16.21 16.37 -14.10
C ARG A 82 -15.70 16.58 -12.69
N TYR A 83 -15.11 15.56 -12.08
CA TYR A 83 -14.68 15.60 -10.68
C TYR A 83 -13.34 16.32 -10.52
N GLU A 84 -13.15 16.99 -9.39
CA GLU A 84 -11.90 17.64 -9.01
C GLU A 84 -10.84 16.61 -8.60
N SER A 85 -11.28 15.49 -8.00
CA SER A 85 -10.45 14.38 -7.58
C SER A 85 -11.30 13.12 -7.48
N VAL A 86 -10.69 11.97 -7.67
CA VAL A 86 -11.32 10.65 -7.46
C VAL A 86 -10.34 9.71 -6.76
N GLY A 87 -10.86 8.66 -6.12
CA GLY A 87 -10.11 7.44 -5.80
C GLY A 87 -10.48 6.32 -6.78
N ASP A 88 -9.72 5.23 -6.77
CA ASP A 88 -10.07 4.05 -7.58
C ASP A 88 -11.34 3.38 -7.04
N PHE A 89 -11.99 2.58 -7.89
CA PHE A 89 -13.06 1.70 -7.45
C PHE A 89 -12.53 0.58 -6.55
N THR A 90 -13.14 0.45 -5.38
CA THR A 90 -12.88 -0.62 -4.42
C THR A 90 -14.19 -1.04 -3.76
N GLU A 91 -14.46 -2.33 -3.79
CA GLU A 91 -15.67 -2.96 -3.28
C GLU A 91 -16.97 -2.30 -3.79
N GLY A 92 -16.99 -1.92 -5.08
CA GLY A 92 -18.15 -1.33 -5.76
C GLY A 92 -18.35 0.17 -5.54
N LEU A 93 -17.42 0.87 -4.88
CA LEU A 93 -17.51 2.32 -4.66
C LEU A 93 -16.21 3.03 -5.01
N ALA A 94 -16.32 4.27 -5.51
CA ALA A 94 -15.21 5.19 -5.66
C ALA A 94 -15.52 6.50 -4.95
N LYS A 95 -14.57 7.01 -4.16
CA LYS A 95 -14.67 8.36 -3.59
C LYS A 95 -14.49 9.39 -4.70
N VAL A 96 -15.30 10.44 -4.68
CA VAL A 96 -15.22 11.52 -5.66
C VAL A 96 -15.36 12.87 -4.97
N LYS A 97 -14.67 13.87 -5.53
CA LYS A 97 -14.68 15.24 -5.03
C LYS A 97 -15.26 16.19 -6.07
N LEU A 98 -16.24 16.98 -5.67
CA LEU A 98 -16.82 18.06 -6.47
C LEU A 98 -17.21 19.21 -5.53
N ASN A 99 -17.00 20.45 -5.95
CA ASN A 99 -17.30 21.63 -5.15
C ASN A 99 -16.64 21.56 -3.76
N LYS A 100 -15.41 21.07 -3.70
CA LYS A 100 -14.61 20.86 -2.48
C LYS A 100 -15.18 19.84 -1.48
N GLN A 101 -16.27 19.14 -1.79
CA GLN A 101 -16.87 18.12 -0.92
C GLN A 101 -16.67 16.73 -1.51
N TRP A 102 -16.47 15.76 -0.61
CA TRP A 102 -16.32 14.35 -0.94
C TRP A 102 -17.61 13.57 -0.71
N GLY A 103 -17.85 12.61 -1.59
CA GLY A 103 -18.90 11.59 -1.51
C GLY A 103 -18.44 10.33 -2.24
N PHE A 104 -19.37 9.42 -2.52
CA PHE A 104 -19.07 8.15 -3.20
C PHE A 104 -20.07 7.87 -4.33
N ILE A 105 -19.56 7.29 -5.41
CA ILE A 105 -20.35 6.81 -6.55
C ILE A 105 -20.19 5.31 -6.74
N ASP A 106 -21.19 4.69 -7.36
CA ASP A 106 -21.10 3.33 -7.89
C ASP A 106 -20.41 3.30 -9.27
N PRO A 107 -20.13 2.11 -9.86
CA PRO A 107 -19.44 1.99 -11.15
C PRO A 107 -20.21 2.59 -12.34
N THR A 108 -21.50 2.89 -12.19
CA THR A 108 -22.30 3.58 -13.21
C THR A 108 -22.17 5.10 -13.13
N GLY A 109 -21.50 5.62 -12.09
CA GLY A 109 -21.40 7.05 -11.82
C GLY A 109 -22.55 7.61 -10.99
N LYS A 110 -23.47 6.76 -10.52
CA LYS A 110 -24.57 7.18 -9.65
C LYS A 110 -24.04 7.46 -8.25
N GLU A 111 -24.47 8.58 -7.67
CA GLU A 111 -24.18 8.90 -6.28
C GLU A 111 -24.83 7.88 -5.33
N VAL A 112 -24.00 7.29 -4.47
CA VAL A 112 -24.43 6.38 -3.39
C VAL A 112 -24.38 7.10 -2.05
N ILE A 113 -23.32 7.89 -1.82
CA ILE A 113 -23.13 8.67 -0.60
C ILE A 113 -22.92 10.13 -1.02
N SER A 114 -23.82 10.99 -0.56
CA SER A 114 -23.83 12.39 -0.98
C SER A 114 -22.53 13.13 -0.68
N LEU A 115 -22.19 14.03 -1.59
CA LEU A 115 -21.01 14.89 -1.48
C LEU A 115 -21.25 15.93 -0.37
N GLN A 116 -20.85 15.59 0.85
CA GLN A 116 -21.08 16.42 2.03
C GLN A 116 -19.89 16.45 3.00
N TYR A 117 -18.87 15.62 2.77
CA TYR A 117 -17.74 15.48 3.67
C TYR A 117 -16.57 16.38 3.26
N GLU A 118 -15.85 16.90 4.25
CA GLU A 118 -14.65 17.70 4.02
C GLU A 118 -13.49 16.83 3.51
N GLU A 119 -13.41 15.59 4.02
CA GLU A 119 -12.43 14.56 3.68
C GLU A 119 -13.05 13.17 3.89
N VAL A 120 -12.63 12.19 3.09
CA VAL A 120 -13.01 10.77 3.24
C VAL A 120 -11.81 9.85 3.02
N GLY A 121 -11.77 8.74 3.74
CA GLY A 121 -10.92 7.59 3.43
C GLY A 121 -11.63 6.59 2.53
N ASP A 122 -10.91 5.58 2.04
CA ASP A 122 -11.50 4.47 1.29
C ASP A 122 -12.18 3.46 2.24
N PHE A 123 -13.18 2.74 1.75
CA PHE A 123 -13.79 1.63 2.50
C PHE A 123 -12.83 0.45 2.68
N CYS A 124 -11.94 0.29 1.70
CA CYS A 124 -10.80 -0.59 1.81
C CYS A 124 -9.53 0.05 1.24
N GLU A 125 -8.42 -0.02 1.98
CA GLU A 125 -7.13 0.37 1.43
C GLU A 125 -6.62 -0.75 0.53
N ASN A 126 -6.32 -0.43 -0.74
CA ASN A 126 -5.97 -1.31 -1.87
C ASN A 126 -4.97 -2.45 -1.62
N LEU A 127 -4.29 -2.49 -0.48
CA LEU A 127 -3.27 -3.49 -0.12
C LEU A 127 -3.63 -4.28 1.15
N LYS A 128 -4.57 -3.78 1.96
CA LYS A 128 -4.96 -4.42 3.21
C LYS A 128 -6.17 -5.28 2.93
N LYS A 129 -5.99 -6.61 2.92
CA LYS A 129 -7.08 -7.58 2.66
C LYS A 129 -8.16 -7.61 3.77
N ASN A 130 -7.97 -6.87 4.86
CA ASN A 130 -8.76 -6.97 6.08
C ASN A 130 -9.46 -5.64 6.43
N CYS A 131 -10.19 -5.08 5.48
CA CYS A 131 -10.99 -3.88 5.68
C CYS A 131 -12.31 -4.21 6.37
N SER A 132 -12.75 -3.38 7.31
CA SER A 132 -13.98 -3.65 8.09
C SER A 132 -15.27 -3.23 7.37
N GLY A 133 -15.18 -2.73 6.13
CA GLY A 133 -16.31 -2.13 5.41
C GLY A 133 -16.74 -0.75 5.95
N LEU A 134 -15.89 -0.07 6.72
CA LEU A 134 -16.13 1.28 7.21
C LEU A 134 -15.12 2.27 6.63
N ALA A 135 -15.61 3.40 6.13
CA ALA A 135 -14.78 4.51 5.67
C ALA A 135 -14.72 5.60 6.76
N ARG A 136 -13.52 6.13 7.03
CA ARG A 136 -13.39 7.34 7.85
C ARG A 136 -13.89 8.55 7.07
N VAL A 137 -14.66 9.42 7.72
CA VAL A 137 -15.17 10.65 7.12
C VAL A 137 -14.99 11.83 8.05
N LYS A 138 -14.78 13.02 7.47
CA LYS A 138 -14.58 14.25 8.22
C LYS A 138 -15.73 15.23 7.97
N ARG A 139 -16.36 15.65 9.05
CA ARG A 139 -17.44 16.65 9.07
C ARG A 139 -17.26 17.54 10.30
N ASN A 140 -17.44 18.85 10.13
CA ASN A 140 -17.25 19.83 11.20
C ASN A 140 -15.87 19.69 11.87
N LYS A 141 -14.82 19.51 11.05
CA LYS A 141 -13.43 19.30 11.49
C LYS A 141 -13.16 18.08 12.36
N LYS A 142 -14.12 17.17 12.56
CA LYS A 142 -13.96 15.93 13.33
C LYS A 142 -14.15 14.70 12.45
N TRP A 143 -13.42 13.64 12.79
CA TRP A 143 -13.49 12.35 12.11
C TRP A 143 -14.48 11.40 12.79
N GLY A 144 -15.22 10.67 11.97
CA GLY A 144 -16.11 9.56 12.32
C GLY A 144 -16.02 8.46 11.26
N PHE A 145 -16.95 7.52 11.28
CA PHE A 145 -16.98 6.39 10.36
C PHE A 145 -18.39 6.13 9.83
N ILE A 146 -18.46 5.83 8.54
CA ILE A 146 -19.70 5.42 7.86
C ILE A 146 -19.56 4.02 7.28
N ASP A 147 -20.69 3.34 7.10
CA ASP A 147 -20.76 2.13 6.28
C ASP A 147 -20.96 2.46 4.79
N LYS A 148 -20.98 1.43 3.94
CA LYS A 148 -21.13 1.55 2.48
C LYS A 148 -22.46 2.14 2.02
N SER A 149 -23.47 2.20 2.88
CA SER A 149 -24.73 2.88 2.60
C SER A 149 -24.67 4.37 2.91
N GLY A 150 -23.59 4.85 3.55
CA GLY A 150 -23.46 6.22 4.02
C GLY A 150 -23.99 6.44 5.43
N LYS A 151 -24.46 5.38 6.10
CA LYS A 151 -24.94 5.48 7.48
C LYS A 151 -23.76 5.71 8.41
N GLU A 152 -23.88 6.72 9.27
CA GLU A 152 -22.92 6.97 10.35
C GLU A 152 -22.97 5.83 11.37
N VAL A 153 -21.84 5.13 11.52
CA VAL A 153 -21.64 4.05 12.50
C VAL A 153 -20.97 4.59 13.75
N ILE A 154 -19.99 5.50 13.57
CA ILE A 154 -19.30 6.18 14.65
C ILE A 154 -19.35 7.67 14.36
N ALA A 155 -19.92 8.43 15.30
CA ALA A 155 -20.09 9.87 15.15
C ALA A 155 -18.77 10.61 14.87
N CYS A 156 -18.85 11.69 14.11
CA CYS A 156 -17.72 12.58 13.88
C CYS A 156 -17.32 13.32 15.17
N GLN A 157 -16.43 12.73 15.95
CA GLN A 157 -16.03 13.26 17.27
C GLN A 157 -14.51 13.30 17.51
N TYR A 158 -13.73 12.57 16.71
CA TYR A 158 -12.28 12.47 16.90
C TYR A 158 -11.51 13.58 16.18
N GLU A 159 -10.41 14.05 16.76
CA GLU A 159 -9.53 15.03 16.11
C GLU A 159 -8.85 14.45 14.88
N TYR A 160 -8.41 13.19 15.00
CA TYR A 160 -7.85 12.38 13.93
C TYR A 160 -8.31 10.93 14.06
N ALA A 161 -8.46 10.26 12.92
CA ALA A 161 -8.73 8.84 12.84
C ALA A 161 -7.95 8.23 11.67
N GLY A 162 -7.36 7.05 11.86
CA GLY A 162 -6.79 6.21 10.80
C GLY A 162 -7.87 5.37 10.09
N CYS A 163 -7.45 4.51 9.16
CA CYS A 163 -8.36 3.52 8.57
C CYS A 163 -8.88 2.54 9.63
N MET A 164 -10.12 2.05 9.45
CA MET A 164 -10.64 0.91 10.20
C MET A 164 -10.11 -0.37 9.56
N CYS A 165 -8.99 -0.83 10.09
CA CYS A 165 -8.22 -1.93 9.53
C CYS A 165 -8.18 -3.06 10.57
N GLU A 166 -8.57 -4.26 10.16
CA GLU A 166 -8.68 -5.43 11.05
C GLU A 166 -9.62 -5.22 12.25
N ASN A 167 -10.73 -4.50 12.02
CA ASN A 167 -11.74 -4.10 13.01
C ASN A 167 -11.23 -3.16 14.11
N LEU A 168 -10.07 -2.52 13.91
CA LEU A 168 -9.55 -1.50 14.79
C LEU A 168 -9.18 -0.23 14.01
N ALA A 169 -9.50 0.93 14.57
CA ALA A 169 -9.07 2.21 14.05
C ALA A 169 -8.26 2.97 15.11
N ALA A 170 -7.09 3.46 14.70
CA ALA A 170 -6.33 4.41 15.48
C ALA A 170 -7.11 5.73 15.56
N VAL A 171 -7.32 6.28 16.75
CA VAL A 171 -7.97 7.58 16.96
C VAL A 171 -7.21 8.43 17.95
N GLN A 172 -7.25 9.75 17.75
CA GLN A 172 -6.64 10.70 18.67
C GLN A 172 -7.65 11.20 19.70
N ILE A 173 -7.32 11.00 20.98
CA ILE A 173 -8.07 11.43 22.16
C ILE A 173 -7.11 12.21 23.05
N ASN A 174 -7.42 13.46 23.36
CA ASN A 174 -6.57 14.33 24.19
C ASN A 174 -5.10 14.36 23.72
N LYS A 175 -4.87 14.51 22.42
CA LYS A 175 -3.54 14.54 21.77
C LYS A 175 -2.71 13.25 21.88
N LYS A 176 -3.31 12.14 22.33
CA LYS A 176 -2.69 10.81 22.36
C LYS A 176 -3.46 9.86 21.47
N TRP A 177 -2.76 8.87 20.92
CA TRP A 177 -3.35 7.86 20.06
C TRP A 177 -3.72 6.62 20.87
N GLY A 178 -4.93 6.13 20.63
CA GLY A 178 -5.46 4.85 21.09
C GLY A 178 -6.21 4.17 19.94
N PHE A 179 -6.89 3.06 20.23
CA PHE A 179 -7.62 2.31 19.22
C PHE A 179 -9.05 2.01 19.67
N ILE A 180 -9.99 2.20 18.74
CA ILE A 180 -11.40 1.86 18.89
C ILE A 180 -11.74 0.66 17.99
N ASP A 181 -12.77 -0.09 18.37
CA ASP A 181 -13.37 -1.10 17.49
C ASP A 181 -14.37 -0.49 16.50
N ASN A 182 -14.98 -1.35 15.69
CA ASN A 182 -15.99 -0.97 14.69
C ASN A 182 -17.32 -0.45 15.28
N THR A 183 -17.51 -0.51 16.61
CA THR A 183 -18.65 0.10 17.31
C THR A 183 -18.30 1.46 17.93
N GLY A 184 -17.02 1.85 17.90
CA GLY A 184 -16.51 3.06 18.52
C GLY A 184 -16.05 2.88 19.97
N LYS A 185 -16.08 1.66 20.50
CA LYS A 185 -15.59 1.37 21.86
C LYS A 185 -14.06 1.40 21.86
N VAL A 186 -13.48 2.09 22.84
CA VAL A 186 -12.02 2.10 23.05
C VAL A 186 -11.56 0.71 23.49
N VAL A 187 -10.72 0.06 22.68
CA VAL A 187 -10.10 -1.24 22.95
C VAL A 187 -8.70 -1.05 23.54
N ILE A 188 -7.94 -0.09 23.00
CA ILE A 188 -6.60 0.24 23.48
C ILE A 188 -6.62 1.71 23.91
N PRO A 189 -6.45 2.01 25.22
CA PRO A 189 -6.49 3.37 25.72
C PRO A 189 -5.48 4.29 25.03
N ALA A 190 -5.87 5.55 24.84
CA ALA A 190 -5.02 6.56 24.24
C ALA A 190 -3.81 6.87 25.13
N GLN A 191 -2.63 6.42 24.70
CA GLN A 191 -1.38 6.55 25.45
C GLN A 191 -0.16 6.82 24.56
N PHE A 192 -0.29 6.57 23.24
CA PHE A 192 0.81 6.67 22.29
C PHE A 192 0.95 8.08 21.75
N GLU A 193 2.17 8.48 21.40
CA GLU A 193 2.44 9.77 20.76
C GLU A 193 2.07 9.78 19.27
N SER A 194 2.13 8.61 18.62
CA SER A 194 1.72 8.38 17.23
C SER A 194 1.40 6.89 17.04
N SER A 195 0.73 6.58 15.94
CA SER A 195 0.41 5.20 15.55
C SER A 195 0.17 5.08 14.05
N LEU A 196 0.54 3.92 13.50
CA LEU A 196 0.03 3.44 12.23
C LEU A 196 -1.19 2.53 12.47
N SER A 197 -2.05 2.37 11.48
CA SER A 197 -3.16 1.40 11.55
C SER A 197 -2.65 -0.04 11.61
N PHE A 198 -3.48 -0.94 12.14
CA PHE A 198 -3.20 -2.38 12.17
C PHE A 198 -3.01 -2.95 10.76
N ASN A 199 -2.03 -3.84 10.62
CA ASN A 199 -1.84 -4.72 9.47
C ASN A 199 -1.13 -6.01 9.94
N GLU A 200 -1.58 -7.17 9.46
CA GLU A 200 -1.06 -8.49 9.82
C GLU A 200 -1.09 -8.76 11.34
N GLY A 201 -2.07 -8.19 12.05
CA GLY A 201 -2.20 -8.32 13.50
C GLY A 201 -1.36 -7.38 14.35
N PHE A 202 -0.54 -6.51 13.74
CA PHE A 202 0.35 -5.59 14.44
C PHE A 202 0.05 -4.13 14.08
N ALA A 203 0.27 -3.22 15.01
CA ALA A 203 0.30 -1.79 14.76
C ALA A 203 1.63 -1.19 15.24
N ALA A 204 2.27 -0.40 14.38
CA ALA A 204 3.42 0.40 14.80
C ALA A 204 2.92 1.56 15.68
N VAL A 205 3.53 1.77 16.84
CA VAL A 205 3.16 2.82 17.79
C VAL A 205 4.40 3.53 18.32
N MET A 206 4.25 4.79 18.71
CA MET A 206 5.35 5.62 19.18
C MET A 206 5.21 5.94 20.67
N LYS A 207 6.28 5.68 21.44
CA LYS A 207 6.48 6.10 22.82
C LYS A 207 7.88 6.68 22.98
N ASN A 208 8.04 7.79 23.69
CA ASN A 208 9.34 8.43 23.94
C ASN A 208 10.11 8.69 22.65
N LYS A 209 9.42 9.15 21.59
CA LYS A 209 9.98 9.40 20.25
C LYS A 209 10.58 8.17 19.54
N LYS A 210 10.30 6.96 20.01
CA LYS A 210 10.72 5.71 19.38
C LYS A 210 9.53 4.87 18.96
N TRP A 211 9.66 4.19 17.83
CA TRP A 211 8.66 3.28 17.29
C TRP A 211 8.89 1.84 17.76
N GLY A 212 7.80 1.17 18.07
CA GLY A 212 7.71 -0.26 18.38
C GLY A 212 6.40 -0.82 17.83
N PHE A 213 6.07 -2.06 18.18
CA PHE A 213 4.88 -2.74 17.67
C PHE A 213 4.05 -3.36 18.78
N ILE A 214 2.73 -3.23 18.66
CA ILE A 214 1.75 -3.83 19.57
C ILE A 214 0.85 -4.82 18.83
N ASP A 215 0.28 -5.77 19.58
CA ASP A 215 -0.81 -6.62 19.11
C ASP A 215 -2.19 -5.94 19.25
N LYS A 216 -3.26 -6.63 18.80
CA LYS A 216 -4.65 -6.14 18.89
C LYS A 216 -5.19 -5.94 20.30
N LYS A 217 -4.50 -6.46 21.33
CA LYS A 217 -4.83 -6.25 22.75
C LYS A 217 -4.03 -5.09 23.35
N GLY A 218 -3.18 -4.45 22.57
CA GLY A 218 -2.29 -3.37 23.02
C GLY A 218 -1.04 -3.86 23.74
N LYS A 219 -0.76 -5.17 23.72
CA LYS A 219 0.47 -5.72 24.28
C LYS A 219 1.63 -5.37 23.36
N GLU A 220 2.70 -4.82 23.94
CA GLU A 220 3.95 -4.59 23.22
C GLU A 220 4.60 -5.93 22.84
N ILE A 221 4.80 -6.12 21.53
CA ILE A 221 5.46 -7.30 20.95
C ILE A 221 6.92 -6.97 20.65
N ILE A 222 7.16 -5.76 20.15
CA ILE A 222 8.49 -5.22 19.91
C ILE A 222 8.58 -3.87 20.60
N ALA A 223 9.58 -3.72 21.47
CA ALA A 223 9.77 -2.51 22.26
C ALA A 223 9.95 -1.27 21.38
N CYS A 224 9.49 -0.12 21.88
CA CYS A 224 9.69 1.16 21.22
C CYS A 224 11.18 1.56 21.25
N GLN A 225 11.92 1.24 20.19
CA GLN A 225 13.37 1.47 20.11
C GLN A 225 13.86 2.04 18.76
N PHE A 226 13.02 1.99 17.71
CA PHE A 226 13.40 2.42 16.37
C PHE A 226 13.13 3.91 16.14
N ASP A 227 13.90 4.55 15.27
CA ASP A 227 13.68 5.95 14.90
C ASP A 227 12.48 6.13 13.95
N ASP A 228 12.13 5.08 13.21
CA ASP A 228 11.02 5.03 12.27
C ASP A 228 10.60 3.57 12.03
N ALA A 229 9.35 3.34 11.62
CA ALA A 229 8.81 2.03 11.32
C ALA A 229 7.76 2.10 10.20
N ARG A 230 7.78 1.12 9.29
CA ARG A 230 6.72 0.85 8.31
C ARG A 230 5.75 -0.21 8.85
N TRP A 231 4.63 -0.42 8.18
CA TRP A 231 3.73 -1.55 8.47
C TRP A 231 4.45 -2.89 8.28
N PHE A 232 4.03 -3.89 9.05
CA PHE A 232 4.26 -5.28 8.66
C PHE A 232 3.51 -5.56 7.37
N PHE A 233 4.18 -6.16 6.39
CA PHE A 233 3.57 -6.66 5.17
C PHE A 233 4.35 -7.88 4.69
N GLU A 234 3.62 -8.94 4.38
CA GLU A 234 4.14 -10.27 4.10
C GLU A 234 5.14 -10.79 5.15
N GLY A 235 4.87 -10.50 6.43
CA GLY A 235 5.63 -10.96 7.59
C GLY A 235 6.86 -10.11 7.94
N LEU A 236 7.14 -9.04 7.20
CA LEU A 236 8.33 -8.18 7.39
C LEU A 236 7.94 -6.71 7.56
N ALA A 237 8.71 -5.97 8.35
CA ALA A 237 8.58 -4.52 8.48
C ALA A 237 9.94 -3.84 8.32
N ALA A 238 10.01 -2.77 7.53
CA ALA A 238 11.19 -1.91 7.50
C ALA A 238 11.20 -0.99 8.73
N VAL A 239 12.34 -0.93 9.42
CA VAL A 239 12.56 -0.09 10.61
C VAL A 239 13.88 0.65 10.49
N LYS A 240 13.93 1.86 11.05
CA LYS A 240 15.12 2.70 11.06
C LYS A 240 15.89 2.51 12.36
N ILE A 241 17.12 2.01 12.26
CA ILE A 241 17.98 1.70 13.42
C ILE A 241 18.98 2.82 13.74
N ASP A 242 19.25 3.71 12.78
CA ASP A 242 20.14 4.86 12.91
C ASP A 242 19.84 5.87 11.77
N LYS A 243 20.48 7.04 11.76
CA LYS A 243 20.37 8.05 10.70
C LYS A 243 20.59 7.42 9.31
N ASN A 244 19.50 7.36 8.55
CA ASN A 244 19.41 6.83 7.18
C ASN A 244 19.89 5.38 7.05
N LYS A 245 19.56 4.53 8.05
CA LYS A 245 19.83 3.10 7.99
C LYS A 245 18.56 2.33 8.30
N TYR A 246 17.98 1.75 7.26
CA TYR A 246 16.83 0.87 7.34
C TYR A 246 17.25 -0.58 7.21
N VAL A 247 16.59 -1.40 8.03
CA VAL A 247 16.66 -2.86 8.01
C VAL A 247 15.23 -3.40 8.00
N PHE A 248 15.04 -4.64 7.55
CA PHE A 248 13.77 -5.33 7.74
C PHE A 248 13.86 -6.26 8.92
N ILE A 249 12.81 -6.26 9.74
CA ILE A 249 12.62 -7.16 10.86
C ILE A 249 11.48 -8.14 10.60
N ASP A 250 11.57 -9.32 11.21
CA ASP A 250 10.45 -10.26 11.31
C ASP A 250 9.48 -9.88 12.45
N THR A 251 8.42 -10.68 12.62
CA THR A 251 7.39 -10.46 13.65
C THR A 251 7.87 -10.67 15.08
N ALA A 252 9.06 -11.25 15.28
CA ALA A 252 9.73 -11.33 16.58
C ALA A 252 10.68 -10.15 16.83
N GLY A 253 10.84 -9.24 15.86
CA GLY A 253 11.72 -8.09 15.93
C GLY A 253 13.17 -8.39 15.55
N LYS A 254 13.47 -9.58 15.02
CA LYS A 254 14.82 -9.94 14.58
C LYS A 254 15.09 -9.32 13.21
N VAL A 255 16.25 -8.67 13.07
CA VAL A 255 16.72 -8.17 11.76
C VAL A 255 16.98 -9.35 10.82
N VAL A 256 16.35 -9.31 9.65
CA VAL A 256 16.49 -10.33 8.59
C VAL A 256 17.07 -9.77 7.30
N LEU A 257 16.89 -8.47 7.01
CA LEU A 257 17.49 -7.81 5.85
C LEU A 257 18.11 -6.47 6.24
N PRO A 258 19.22 -6.06 5.61
CA PRO A 258 19.89 -6.72 4.49
C PRO A 258 20.53 -8.06 4.91
N ALA A 259 20.48 -9.06 4.04
CA ALA A 259 20.97 -10.41 4.35
C ALA A 259 22.50 -10.44 4.28
N SER A 260 23.13 -11.17 5.20
CA SER A 260 24.53 -11.52 5.04
C SER A 260 24.69 -12.63 4.00
N TYR A 261 25.83 -12.66 3.31
CA TYR A 261 26.17 -13.75 2.40
C TYR A 261 27.54 -14.32 2.72
N GLU A 262 27.70 -15.64 2.55
CA GLU A 262 28.97 -16.32 2.77
C GLU A 262 29.73 -16.47 1.46
N LYS A 263 31.02 -16.10 1.44
CA LYS A 263 31.93 -16.37 0.34
C LYS A 263 33.27 -16.82 0.91
N ASN A 264 33.78 -17.96 0.46
CA ASN A 264 35.02 -18.57 0.96
C ASN A 264 35.05 -18.71 2.50
N SER A 265 33.94 -19.16 3.10
CA SER A 265 33.80 -19.29 4.56
C SER A 265 33.88 -17.99 5.37
N VAL A 266 33.70 -16.84 4.71
CA VAL A 266 33.58 -15.53 5.35
C VAL A 266 32.16 -15.01 5.14
N ILE A 267 31.51 -14.61 6.23
CA ILE A 267 30.18 -13.95 6.21
C ILE A 267 30.39 -12.46 5.98
N TYR A 268 29.80 -11.94 4.90
CA TYR A 268 29.74 -10.52 4.58
C TYR A 268 28.37 -9.98 4.96
N GLU A 269 28.30 -9.12 5.96
CA GLU A 269 27.08 -8.37 6.26
C GLU A 269 26.89 -7.26 5.23
N GLN A 270 25.73 -7.26 4.57
CA GLN A 270 25.36 -6.16 3.70
C GLN A 270 25.02 -4.92 4.53
N ALA A 271 25.42 -3.74 4.07
CA ALA A 271 25.10 -2.48 4.75
C ALA A 271 23.58 -2.21 4.73
N PRO A 272 23.02 -1.63 5.81
CA PRO A 272 21.63 -1.19 5.83
C PRO A 272 21.28 -0.26 4.67
N TYR A 273 20.01 -0.27 4.25
CA TYR A 273 19.51 0.57 3.16
C TYR A 273 19.38 2.03 3.61
N GLU A 274 19.50 2.98 2.69
CA GLU A 274 19.28 4.41 2.99
C GLU A 274 17.81 4.71 3.32
N ASP A 275 16.90 4.03 2.61
CA ASP A 275 15.46 3.99 2.86
C ASP A 275 14.88 2.64 2.42
N ALA A 276 13.73 2.29 2.97
CA ALA A 276 12.97 1.10 2.63
C ALA A 276 11.47 1.31 2.87
N THR A 277 10.66 0.65 2.04
CA THR A 277 9.21 0.66 2.18
C THR A 277 8.70 -0.71 2.68
N ILE A 278 7.53 -1.16 2.23
CA ILE A 278 6.96 -2.45 2.59
C ILE A 278 7.22 -3.46 1.48
N PHE A 279 7.24 -4.75 1.83
CA PHE A 279 7.11 -5.80 0.83
C PHE A 279 5.72 -5.76 0.20
N SER A 280 5.63 -6.08 -1.08
CA SER A 280 4.38 -6.36 -1.78
C SER A 280 4.70 -7.19 -3.02
N GLU A 281 3.95 -8.27 -3.21
CA GLU A 281 4.19 -9.27 -4.25
C GLU A 281 5.61 -9.86 -4.18
N GLY A 282 6.13 -10.05 -2.96
CA GLY A 282 7.46 -10.60 -2.70
C GLY A 282 8.64 -9.67 -3.00
N LEU A 283 8.41 -8.43 -3.39
CA LEU A 283 9.45 -7.42 -3.63
C LEU A 283 9.26 -6.20 -2.72
N ALA A 284 10.37 -5.57 -2.31
CA ALA A 284 10.34 -4.32 -1.56
C ALA A 284 11.16 -3.24 -2.27
N PRO A 285 10.60 -2.03 -2.48
CA PRO A 285 11.38 -0.86 -2.83
C PRO A 285 12.36 -0.50 -1.71
N ILE A 286 13.63 -0.36 -2.09
CA ILE A 286 14.71 0.13 -1.23
C ILE A 286 15.47 1.24 -1.93
N GLN A 287 16.13 2.10 -1.15
CA GLN A 287 17.01 3.15 -1.64
C GLN A 287 18.46 2.85 -1.25
N ASN A 288 19.35 2.90 -2.24
CA ASN A 288 20.80 2.89 -2.08
C ASN A 288 21.42 3.93 -3.01
N PHE A 289 22.44 4.65 -2.54
CA PHE A 289 23.12 5.70 -3.30
C PHE A 289 22.14 6.76 -3.86
N GLY A 290 21.11 7.11 -3.08
CA GLY A 290 20.07 8.07 -3.45
C GLY A 290 19.09 7.58 -4.53
N ARG A 291 19.16 6.32 -4.97
CA ARG A 291 18.30 5.76 -6.03
C ARG A 291 17.47 4.59 -5.52
N TRP A 292 16.26 4.48 -6.04
CA TRP A 292 15.32 3.41 -5.72
C TRP A 292 15.49 2.22 -6.66
N GLY A 293 15.48 1.03 -6.08
CA GLY A 293 15.46 -0.28 -6.72
C GLY A 293 14.57 -1.24 -5.95
N PHE A 294 14.65 -2.53 -6.24
CA PHE A 294 13.81 -3.55 -5.61
C PHE A 294 14.63 -4.77 -5.22
N ILE A 295 14.36 -5.28 -4.01
CA ILE A 295 14.92 -6.54 -3.50
C ILE A 295 13.82 -7.58 -3.31
N ASP A 296 14.19 -8.85 -3.36
CA ASP A 296 13.34 -9.94 -2.88
C ASP A 296 13.47 -10.17 -1.37
N LYS A 297 12.73 -11.14 -0.84
CA LYS A 297 12.75 -11.51 0.59
C LYS A 297 14.05 -12.15 1.06
N GLN A 298 14.93 -12.53 0.15
CA GLN A 298 16.28 -13.00 0.46
C GLN A 298 17.30 -11.84 0.46
N GLY A 299 16.86 -10.62 0.14
CA GLY A 299 17.73 -9.45 0.03
C GLY A 299 18.50 -9.36 -1.28
N LYS A 300 18.17 -10.21 -2.26
CA LYS A 300 18.79 -10.13 -3.58
C LYS A 300 18.15 -8.98 -4.35
N GLU A 301 18.99 -8.14 -4.95
CA GLU A 301 18.53 -7.10 -5.87
C GLU A 301 17.91 -7.75 -7.12
N VAL A 302 16.64 -7.43 -7.36
CA VAL A 302 15.86 -7.89 -8.53
C VAL A 302 15.83 -6.80 -9.59
N ILE A 303 15.73 -5.54 -9.18
CA ILE A 303 15.73 -4.38 -10.07
C ILE A 303 16.71 -3.35 -9.49
N ALA A 304 17.73 -3.01 -10.29
CA ALA A 304 18.80 -2.11 -9.88
C ALA A 304 18.30 -0.76 -9.37
N CYS A 305 19.00 -0.22 -8.36
CA CYS A 305 18.76 1.11 -7.81
C CYS A 305 19.09 2.21 -8.84
N LYS A 306 18.12 2.55 -9.68
CA LYS A 306 18.29 3.54 -10.77
C LYS A 306 17.18 4.58 -10.87
N TYR A 307 16.09 4.41 -10.12
CA TYR A 307 14.94 5.31 -10.17
C TYR A 307 15.07 6.44 -9.14
N GLY A 308 14.51 7.61 -9.43
CA GLY A 308 14.38 8.70 -8.45
C GLY A 308 13.32 8.41 -7.38
N PHE A 309 12.37 7.52 -7.69
CA PHE A 309 11.33 7.03 -6.79
C PHE A 309 10.81 5.70 -7.30
N ALA A 310 10.40 4.80 -6.39
CA ALA A 310 9.69 3.59 -6.72
C ALA A 310 8.52 3.38 -5.74
N SER A 311 7.33 3.17 -6.29
CA SER A 311 6.21 2.62 -5.52
C SER A 311 6.35 1.11 -5.38
N ILE A 312 5.60 0.54 -4.45
CA ILE A 312 5.50 -0.92 -4.30
C ILE A 312 4.84 -1.54 -5.54
N PHE A 313 5.02 -2.86 -5.71
CA PHE A 313 4.28 -3.61 -6.71
C PHE A 313 2.83 -3.83 -6.31
N ASN A 314 1.92 -3.68 -7.26
CA ASN A 314 0.51 -3.99 -7.15
C ASN A 314 0.02 -4.50 -8.51
N ASN A 315 -0.60 -5.68 -8.54
CA ASN A 315 -1.03 -6.36 -9.75
C ASN A 315 0.10 -6.54 -10.78
N GLY A 316 1.31 -6.87 -10.32
CA GLY A 316 2.47 -7.15 -11.18
C GLY A 316 3.18 -5.92 -11.76
N ILE A 317 2.70 -4.70 -11.46
CA ILE A 317 3.33 -3.45 -11.92
C ILE A 317 3.64 -2.49 -10.77
N ALA A 318 4.62 -1.63 -10.97
CA ALA A 318 4.98 -0.57 -10.03
C ALA A 318 5.20 0.75 -10.80
N ARG A 319 4.74 1.87 -10.23
CA ARG A 319 5.08 3.21 -10.73
C ARG A 319 6.49 3.58 -10.27
N VAL A 320 7.30 4.08 -11.19
CA VAL A 320 8.65 4.58 -10.93
C VAL A 320 8.85 5.97 -11.51
N LEU A 321 9.76 6.75 -10.92
CA LEU A 321 10.18 8.05 -11.41
C LEU A 321 11.57 7.95 -12.02
N LYS A 322 11.73 8.32 -13.29
CA LYS A 322 13.04 8.36 -13.98
C LYS A 322 13.15 9.70 -14.69
N ASN A 323 14.22 10.46 -14.44
CA ASN A 323 14.43 11.79 -15.02
C ASN A 323 13.23 12.75 -14.85
N SER A 324 12.61 12.76 -13.66
CA SER A 324 11.42 13.57 -13.32
C SER A 324 10.11 13.13 -14.00
N ASP A 325 10.12 12.00 -14.69
CA ASP A 325 8.96 11.44 -15.39
C ASP A 325 8.44 10.16 -14.73
N ASN A 326 7.12 10.05 -14.65
CA ASN A 326 6.45 8.85 -14.15
C ASN A 326 6.28 7.81 -15.25
N PHE A 327 6.64 6.57 -14.95
CA PHE A 327 6.45 5.40 -15.81
C PHE A 327 6.00 4.20 -14.96
N TYR A 328 5.57 3.13 -15.62
CA TYR A 328 5.29 1.86 -14.97
C TYR A 328 6.31 0.81 -15.41
N ILE A 329 6.66 -0.08 -14.49
CA ILE A 329 7.51 -1.24 -14.74
C ILE A 329 6.82 -2.54 -14.32
N ASP A 330 7.17 -3.64 -14.97
CA ASP A 330 6.89 -4.98 -14.45
C ASP A 330 7.90 -5.40 -13.36
N ARG A 331 7.69 -6.59 -12.79
CA ARG A 331 8.56 -7.19 -11.76
C ARG A 331 9.97 -7.57 -12.25
N ASN A 332 10.22 -7.53 -13.56
CA ASN A 332 11.55 -7.71 -14.15
C ASN A 332 12.23 -6.37 -14.49
N GLY A 333 11.55 -5.24 -14.30
CA GLY A 333 12.04 -3.90 -14.62
C GLY A 333 11.80 -3.45 -16.07
N THR A 334 10.92 -4.12 -16.82
CA THR A 334 10.51 -3.70 -18.16
C THR A 334 9.67 -2.44 -18.08
N GLU A 335 10.11 -1.35 -18.71
CA GLU A 335 9.42 -0.05 -18.68
C GLU A 335 8.31 0.05 -19.76
N PHE A 336 7.12 0.55 -19.40
CA PHE A 336 5.95 0.75 -20.27
C PHE A 336 5.77 2.22 -20.67
N TYR A 337 6.60 2.69 -21.59
CA TYR A 337 6.52 4.04 -22.16
C TYR A 337 7.21 4.13 -23.53
N GLU A 338 6.92 5.21 -24.24
CA GLU A 338 7.61 5.65 -25.44
C GLU A 338 7.91 7.15 -25.31
N PRO A 339 9.19 7.56 -25.43
CA PRO A 339 9.63 8.94 -25.22
C PRO A 339 9.03 9.93 -26.22
#